data_AF-A0A1I2AB05-F1
#
_entry.id   AF-A0A1I2AB05-F1
#
_cell.length_a   1.000
_cell.length_b   1.000
_cell.length_c   1.000
_cell.angle_alpha   90.00
_cell.angle_beta   90.00
_cell.angle_gamma   90.00
#
_symmetry.space_group_name_H-M   'P 1'
#
loop_
_entity.id
_entity.type
_entity.pdbx_description
1 polymer ?
#
loop_
_entity_poly.entity_id
_entity_poly.type
_entity_poly.pdbx_seq_one_letter_code
_entity_poly.pdbx_strand_id
1 'polypeptide(L)'
;MAEEQGVEAAGLPPQGDSQMGTPTVSQVLKDSISVEDSIGLALTKIDEARRAAEAVLIDMNSKADALNLLSGTASSSAARVDAVQTTVEGQLKVVQAAQAESERLRGELAQAVAKANADVSGIDGLKSRGQSASDDVVRMAAEISSAKSTVDASSGAIAEALKTSQQASKDTKALADKASKLEAEILSYEQRLKKLIEESDQQLKTIVGLLPGATSAGLAHAFNSRAETFKMPQRRWQWVFIGSLFALIALGLTGLWHALTSQTVLSYDELVRLWLARFPVAAALLWLTLHSGRESALAKRLEEDYGYKSAISSSFEGFRQQMKEVGELAGEGSPLAKLCQDTLATVSNPPGRIYDRHKLTISPSQEISTIVAAVVATIKKESKKDDG
;
A
#
# COMPACT_ATOMS: atom_id res chain seq x y z
N MET A 1 -0.68 48.95 104.15
CA MET A 1 -0.53 47.48 104.20
C MET A 1 0.99 47.24 104.24
N ALA A 2 1.61 47.13 105.41
CA ALA A 2 1.43 46.10 106.46
C ALA A 2 2.06 44.76 106.01
N GLU A 3 2.93 44.09 106.78
CA GLU A 3 3.47 44.36 108.13
C GLU A 3 4.78 43.57 108.36
N GLU A 4 5.63 44.05 109.29
CA GLU A 4 6.50 43.30 110.26
C GLU A 4 7.41 42.12 109.82
N GLN A 5 8.52 41.73 110.47
CA GLN A 5 9.47 42.25 111.51
C GLN A 5 10.68 41.24 111.51
N GLY A 6 11.71 41.24 112.36
CA GLY A 6 12.05 41.97 113.59
C GLY A 6 13.51 41.65 113.96
N VAL A 7 14.07 42.30 115.00
CA VAL A 7 15.47 42.75 114.93
C VAL A 7 16.17 42.84 116.31
N GLU A 8 17.51 42.70 116.29
CA GLU A 8 18.50 43.24 117.26
C GLU A 8 18.94 42.53 118.57
N ALA A 9 20.06 43.09 119.07
CA ALA A 9 20.68 43.10 120.41
C ALA A 9 21.36 41.80 120.92
N ALA A 10 22.62 41.77 121.42
CA ALA A 10 23.52 42.69 122.16
C ALA A 10 23.41 42.64 123.71
N GLY A 11 24.54 42.44 124.40
CA GLY A 11 24.63 42.38 125.87
C GLY A 11 26.06 42.16 126.40
N LEU A 12 26.37 42.69 127.60
CA LEU A 12 27.69 42.77 128.26
C LEU A 12 27.51 42.64 129.81
N PRO A 13 28.55 42.78 130.66
CA PRO A 13 29.08 41.81 131.64
C PRO A 13 28.36 41.79 133.04
N PRO A 14 28.98 41.28 134.14
CA PRO A 14 29.81 42.15 135.00
C PRO A 14 31.01 41.45 135.73
N GLN A 15 31.67 42.22 136.61
CA GLN A 15 32.91 41.92 137.33
C GLN A 15 32.69 41.39 138.76
N GLY A 16 33.76 40.81 139.33
CA GLY A 16 34.22 41.12 140.69
C GLY A 16 33.83 40.16 141.82
N ASP A 17 34.82 39.70 142.60
CA ASP A 17 34.93 40.23 143.96
C ASP A 17 36.37 40.20 144.51
N SER A 18 36.62 41.04 145.51
CA SER A 18 37.93 41.27 146.14
C SER A 18 38.11 40.39 147.39
N GLN A 19 39.31 40.37 147.98
CA GLN A 19 39.54 40.80 149.38
C GLN A 19 41.04 41.03 149.67
N MET A 20 41.35 42.20 150.25
CA MET A 20 42.61 42.46 150.96
C MET A 20 42.42 42.20 152.45
N GLY A 21 43.44 41.67 153.12
CA GLY A 21 43.51 41.54 154.59
C GLY A 21 44.83 42.12 155.12
N THR A 22 44.74 43.03 156.08
CA THR A 22 45.81 43.94 156.54
C THR A 22 46.58 43.42 157.80
N PRO A 23 47.74 44.03 158.16
CA PRO A 23 48.61 43.52 159.24
C PRO A 23 48.23 44.07 160.62
N THR A 24 48.82 43.55 161.70
CA THR A 24 49.11 44.28 162.98
C THR A 24 50.16 43.56 163.84
N VAL A 25 50.80 44.34 164.73
CA VAL A 25 52.02 44.08 165.52
C VAL A 25 51.71 43.66 166.97
N SER A 26 52.73 43.15 167.68
CA SER A 26 52.90 43.02 169.15
C SER A 26 52.37 41.78 169.88
N GLN A 27 53.30 40.89 170.27
CA GLN A 27 53.70 40.53 171.65
C GLN A 27 54.86 39.50 171.54
N VAL A 28 56.14 39.85 171.73
CA VAL A 28 56.86 40.16 172.99
C VAL A 28 57.06 38.93 173.89
N LEU A 29 58.32 38.44 173.92
CA LEU A 29 58.94 37.49 174.87
C LEU A 29 58.34 36.05 174.87
N LYS A 30 59.10 34.98 174.63
CA LYS A 30 60.52 34.73 174.90
C LYS A 30 61.12 33.56 174.09
N ASP A 31 62.45 33.55 174.01
CA ASP A 31 63.35 32.39 173.88
C ASP A 31 63.30 31.51 172.60
N SER A 32 64.05 31.97 171.59
CA SER A 32 65.16 31.27 170.90
C SER A 32 65.02 29.84 170.32
N ILE A 33 65.49 29.71 169.06
CA ILE A 33 65.95 28.53 168.29
C ILE A 33 65.01 28.06 167.15
N SER A 34 65.64 27.74 166.01
CA SER A 34 65.13 27.22 164.73
C SER A 34 64.56 28.22 163.72
N VAL A 35 65.40 28.59 162.74
CA VAL A 35 65.08 29.45 161.57
C VAL A 35 65.46 28.78 160.23
N GLU A 36 66.00 27.56 160.25
CA GLU A 36 66.55 26.92 159.03
C GLU A 36 65.51 26.18 158.16
N ASP A 37 64.45 25.60 158.73
CA ASP A 37 63.51 24.76 157.97
C ASP A 37 62.55 25.53 157.02
N SER A 38 62.24 26.79 157.32
CA SER A 38 61.28 27.57 156.51
C SER A 38 61.83 28.01 155.14
N ILE A 39 63.15 28.02 154.97
CA ILE A 39 63.82 28.43 153.73
C ILE A 39 63.85 27.27 152.71
N GLY A 40 64.03 26.02 153.17
CA GLY A 40 64.07 24.83 152.31
C GLY A 40 62.76 24.55 151.57
N LEU A 41 61.61 24.79 152.22
CA LEU A 41 60.29 24.57 151.63
C LEU A 41 59.91 25.63 150.57
N ALA A 42 60.51 26.81 150.63
CA ALA A 42 60.30 27.86 149.63
C ALA A 42 61.16 27.62 148.37
N LEU A 43 62.43 27.24 148.56
CA LEU A 43 63.36 26.94 147.46
C LEU A 43 62.90 25.76 146.60
N THR A 44 62.39 24.70 147.22
CA THR A 44 61.87 23.51 146.50
C THR A 44 60.70 23.84 145.57
N LYS A 45 59.73 24.64 146.01
CA LYS A 45 58.61 25.09 145.16
C LYS A 45 59.04 26.01 144.02
N ILE A 46 60.07 26.82 144.22
CA ILE A 46 60.65 27.67 143.17
C ILE A 46 61.36 26.80 142.12
N ASP A 47 62.08 25.74 142.54
CA ASP A 47 62.76 24.82 141.62
C ASP A 47 61.75 23.95 140.84
N GLU A 48 60.64 23.53 141.46
CA GLU A 48 59.51 22.87 140.76
C GLU A 48 58.84 23.80 139.74
N ALA A 49 58.53 25.04 140.12
CA ALA A 49 57.96 26.04 139.21
C ALA A 49 58.93 26.36 138.05
N ARG A 50 60.24 26.39 138.31
CA ARG A 50 61.27 26.59 137.30
C ARG A 50 61.34 25.41 136.33
N ARG A 51 61.36 24.16 136.82
CA ARG A 51 61.33 22.97 135.95
C ARG A 51 60.06 22.87 135.13
N ALA A 52 58.92 23.25 135.69
CA ALA A 52 57.66 23.35 134.95
C ALA A 52 57.73 24.42 133.85
N ALA A 53 58.29 25.60 134.13
CA ALA A 53 58.48 26.65 133.13
C ALA A 53 59.48 26.26 132.02
N GLU A 54 60.59 25.61 132.37
CA GLU A 54 61.56 25.08 131.39
C GLU A 54 60.93 23.97 130.53
N ALA A 55 60.11 23.08 131.11
CA ALA A 55 59.36 22.07 130.35
C ALA A 55 58.30 22.68 129.40
N VAL A 56 57.59 23.73 129.84
CA VAL A 56 56.64 24.47 129.00
C VAL A 56 57.37 25.20 127.86
N LEU A 57 58.55 25.77 128.10
CA LEU A 57 59.40 26.36 127.06
C LEU A 57 59.85 25.34 126.01
N ILE A 58 60.23 24.13 126.43
CA ILE A 58 60.61 23.04 125.52
C ILE A 58 59.41 22.55 124.71
N ASP A 59 58.23 22.36 125.34
CA ASP A 59 56.99 22.02 124.64
C ASP A 59 56.59 23.10 123.64
N MET A 60 56.62 24.38 124.02
CA MET A 60 56.36 25.51 123.13
C MET A 60 57.34 25.58 121.96
N ASN A 61 58.64 25.36 122.19
CA ASN A 61 59.62 25.36 121.09
C ASN A 61 59.40 24.17 120.16
N SER A 62 59.13 22.98 120.69
CA SER A 62 58.82 21.79 119.87
C SER A 62 57.54 21.98 119.04
N LYS A 63 56.53 22.67 119.59
CA LYS A 63 55.31 23.06 118.87
C LYS A 63 55.56 24.14 117.83
N ALA A 64 56.46 25.09 118.08
CA ALA A 64 56.88 26.09 117.11
C ALA A 64 57.66 25.45 115.94
N ASP A 65 58.56 24.52 116.22
CA ASP A 65 59.29 23.74 115.21
C ASP A 65 58.33 22.85 114.39
N ALA A 66 57.36 22.21 115.05
CA ALA A 66 56.30 21.48 114.36
C ALA A 66 55.41 22.39 113.48
N LEU A 67 55.09 23.61 113.94
CA LEU A 67 54.37 24.62 113.17
C LEU A 67 55.17 25.11 111.96
N ASN A 68 56.48 25.31 112.11
CA ASN A 68 57.38 25.70 111.02
C ASN A 68 57.49 24.57 109.98
N LEU A 69 57.60 23.31 110.43
CA LEU A 69 57.58 22.14 109.55
C LEU A 69 56.23 22.01 108.83
N LEU A 70 55.12 22.21 109.55
CA LEU A 70 53.77 22.18 108.97
C LEU A 70 53.60 23.30 107.94
N SER A 71 54.07 24.51 108.22
CA SER A 71 54.08 25.66 107.29
C SER A 71 54.94 25.41 106.05
N GLY A 72 56.10 24.76 106.20
CA GLY A 72 56.95 24.34 105.08
C GLY A 72 56.31 23.25 104.22
N THR A 73 55.65 22.26 104.84
CA THR A 73 54.87 21.25 104.10
C THR A 73 53.61 21.83 103.44
N ALA A 74 52.94 22.80 104.07
CA ALA A 74 51.82 23.51 103.48
C ALA A 74 52.26 24.34 102.26
N SER A 75 53.34 25.13 102.39
CA SER A 75 53.90 25.95 101.30
C SER A 75 54.38 25.10 100.11
N SER A 76 55.05 23.97 100.39
CA SER A 76 55.45 23.03 99.33
C SER A 76 54.26 22.26 98.73
N SER A 77 53.19 22.02 99.49
CA SER A 77 51.94 21.48 98.93
C SER A 77 51.23 22.50 98.03
N ALA A 78 51.20 23.79 98.40
CA ALA A 78 50.64 24.86 97.59
C ALA A 78 51.42 25.02 96.26
N ALA A 79 52.76 25.03 96.32
CA ALA A 79 53.61 25.04 95.12
C ALA A 79 53.38 23.82 94.21
N ARG A 80 53.06 22.65 94.78
CA ARG A 80 52.68 21.46 94.01
C ARG A 80 51.27 21.57 93.40
N VAL A 81 50.33 22.22 94.08
CA VAL A 81 48.99 22.51 93.54
C VAL A 81 49.09 23.48 92.36
N ASP A 82 49.86 24.57 92.47
CA ASP A 82 50.13 25.50 91.36
C ASP A 82 50.81 24.81 90.17
N ALA A 83 51.81 23.94 90.44
CA ALA A 83 52.48 23.17 89.39
C ALA A 83 51.53 22.18 88.69
N VAL A 84 50.60 21.56 89.43
CA VAL A 84 49.56 20.70 88.86
C VAL A 84 48.55 21.52 88.07
N GLN A 85 48.10 22.67 88.58
CA GLN A 85 47.12 23.52 87.92
C GLN A 85 47.66 24.09 86.59
N THR A 86 48.89 24.62 86.59
CA THR A 86 49.56 25.07 85.36
C THR A 86 49.78 23.94 84.35
N THR A 87 50.05 22.72 84.81
CA THR A 87 50.14 21.52 83.94
C THR A 87 48.77 21.16 83.34
N VAL A 88 47.69 21.20 84.13
CA VAL A 88 46.31 20.94 83.68
C VAL A 88 45.84 22.02 82.68
N GLU A 89 46.15 23.29 82.91
CA GLU A 89 45.87 24.38 81.96
C GLU A 89 46.65 24.21 80.65
N GLY A 90 47.90 23.74 80.72
CA GLY A 90 48.70 23.38 79.56
C GLY A 90 48.09 22.22 78.76
N GLN A 91 47.69 21.13 79.43
CA GLN A 91 47.02 20.00 78.79
C GLN A 91 45.65 20.36 78.21
N LEU A 92 44.87 21.20 78.89
CA LEU A 92 43.57 21.70 78.39
C LEU A 92 43.73 22.45 77.07
N LYS A 93 44.74 23.32 76.96
CA LYS A 93 45.08 24.02 75.70
C LYS A 93 45.47 23.05 74.58
N VAL A 94 46.24 22.00 74.88
CA VAL A 94 46.60 20.95 73.90
C VAL A 94 45.37 20.17 73.45
N VAL A 95 44.46 19.81 74.35
CA VAL A 95 43.21 19.13 74.01
C VAL A 95 42.30 20.02 73.16
N GLN A 96 42.16 21.30 73.49
CA GLN A 96 41.39 22.27 72.69
C GLN A 96 41.99 22.47 71.28
N ALA A 97 43.31 22.57 71.17
CA ALA A 97 43.99 22.64 69.87
C ALA A 97 43.79 21.36 69.04
N ALA A 98 43.90 20.18 69.66
CA ALA A 98 43.66 18.90 69.01
C ALA A 98 42.19 18.72 68.57
N GLN A 99 41.23 19.25 69.33
CA GLN A 99 39.82 19.29 68.94
C GLN A 99 39.61 20.19 67.73
N ALA A 100 40.14 21.41 67.73
CA ALA A 100 40.04 22.34 66.59
C ALA A 100 40.72 21.80 65.32
N GLU A 101 41.88 21.14 65.45
CA GLU A 101 42.54 20.43 64.35
C GLU A 101 41.68 19.26 63.83
N SER A 102 41.07 18.47 64.73
CA SER A 102 40.18 17.37 64.34
C SER A 102 38.92 17.87 63.62
N GLU A 103 38.37 19.00 64.03
CA GLU A 103 37.24 19.66 63.35
C GLU A 103 37.65 20.21 61.98
N ARG A 104 38.82 20.85 61.86
CA ARG A 104 39.38 21.29 60.57
C ARG A 104 39.55 20.11 59.62
N LEU A 105 40.18 19.03 60.07
CA LEU A 105 40.40 17.81 59.27
C LEU A 105 39.07 17.13 58.88
N ARG A 106 38.07 17.14 59.75
CA ARG A 106 36.70 16.67 59.41
C ARG A 106 36.05 17.55 58.34
N GLY A 107 36.22 18.86 58.41
CA GLY A 107 35.72 19.80 57.39
C GLY A 107 36.39 19.59 56.03
N GLU A 108 37.71 19.44 56.01
CA GLU A 108 38.49 19.15 54.79
C GLU A 108 38.12 17.78 54.20
N LEU A 109 37.97 16.75 55.03
CA LEU A 109 37.52 15.43 54.60
C LEU A 109 36.10 15.46 54.02
N ALA A 110 35.17 16.18 54.67
CA ALA A 110 33.81 16.34 54.16
C ALA A 110 33.79 17.07 52.81
N GLN A 111 34.63 18.10 52.64
CA GLN A 111 34.76 18.82 51.36
C GLN A 111 35.41 17.95 50.27
N ALA A 112 36.39 17.12 50.61
CA ALA A 112 37.01 16.16 49.70
C ALA A 112 36.02 15.08 49.25
N VAL A 113 35.23 14.52 50.16
CA VAL A 113 34.15 13.56 49.85
C VAL A 113 33.07 14.21 48.98
N ALA A 114 32.68 15.47 49.25
CA ALA A 114 31.72 16.19 48.43
C ALA A 114 32.22 16.40 46.99
N LYS A 115 33.50 16.76 46.80
CA LYS A 115 34.15 16.83 45.47
C LYS A 115 34.18 15.47 44.78
N ALA A 116 34.64 14.42 45.47
CA ALA A 116 34.69 13.07 44.91
C ALA A 116 33.31 12.57 44.44
N ASN A 117 32.25 12.83 45.21
CA ASN A 117 30.87 12.48 44.82
C ASN A 117 30.37 13.29 43.60
N ALA A 118 30.77 14.56 43.49
CA ALA A 118 30.47 15.37 42.31
C ALA A 118 31.23 14.87 41.07
N ASP A 119 32.50 14.49 41.22
CA ASP A 119 33.32 13.92 40.15
C ASP A 119 32.78 12.55 39.69
N VAL A 120 32.36 11.68 40.62
CA VAL A 120 31.67 10.40 40.30
C VAL A 120 30.39 10.66 39.51
N SER A 121 29.57 11.63 39.93
CA SER A 121 28.35 12.02 39.20
C SER A 121 28.66 12.56 37.79
N GLY A 122 29.77 13.31 37.65
CA GLY A 122 30.27 13.78 36.38
C GLY A 122 30.77 12.65 35.46
N ILE A 123 31.44 11.64 36.03
CA ILE A 123 31.91 10.44 35.34
C ILE A 123 30.72 9.60 34.85
N ASP A 124 29.69 9.38 35.66
CA ASP A 124 28.48 8.66 35.22
C ASP A 124 27.73 9.42 34.12
N GLY A 125 27.67 10.76 34.22
CA GLY A 125 27.13 11.63 33.17
C GLY A 125 27.98 11.64 31.88
N LEU A 126 29.29 11.42 31.96
CA LEU A 126 30.17 11.22 30.80
C LEU A 126 29.99 9.83 30.19
N LYS A 127 29.89 8.79 31.03
CA LYS A 127 29.69 7.40 30.63
C LYS A 127 28.37 7.22 29.89
N SER A 128 27.28 7.78 30.42
CA SER A 128 25.95 7.78 29.76
C SER A 128 26.00 8.45 28.38
N ARG A 129 26.61 9.64 28.28
CA ARG A 129 26.81 10.32 26.98
C ARG A 129 27.68 9.51 26.02
N GLY A 130 28.73 8.84 26.51
CA GLY A 130 29.59 7.96 25.71
C GLY A 130 28.85 6.73 25.18
N GLN A 131 27.94 6.15 25.98
CA GLN A 131 27.07 5.05 25.55
C GLN A 131 26.10 5.52 24.45
N SER A 132 25.37 6.62 24.66
CA SER A 132 24.46 7.17 23.64
C SER A 132 25.20 7.53 22.34
N ALA A 133 26.39 8.11 22.42
CA ALA A 133 27.21 8.39 21.24
C ALA A 133 27.68 7.11 20.52
N SER A 134 27.97 6.03 21.26
CA SER A 134 28.28 4.72 20.68
C SER A 134 27.07 4.12 19.95
N ASP A 135 25.89 4.19 20.57
CA ASP A 135 24.63 3.68 19.98
C ASP A 135 24.26 4.47 18.71
N ASP A 136 24.46 5.79 18.72
CA ASP A 136 24.27 6.65 17.55
C ASP A 136 25.26 6.31 16.42
N VAL A 137 26.53 6.05 16.72
CA VAL A 137 27.52 5.61 15.71
C VAL A 137 27.13 4.26 15.11
N VAL A 138 26.65 3.30 15.91
CA VAL A 138 26.16 2.00 15.42
C VAL A 138 24.94 2.18 14.52
N ARG A 139 24.00 3.05 14.91
CA ARG A 139 22.81 3.40 14.11
C ARG A 139 23.20 4.05 12.78
N MET A 140 24.07 5.06 12.80
CA MET A 140 24.56 5.71 11.57
C MET A 140 25.28 4.73 10.65
N ALA A 141 26.08 3.80 11.18
CA ALA A 141 26.73 2.76 10.38
C ALA A 141 25.71 1.82 9.68
N ALA A 142 24.62 1.46 10.36
CA ALA A 142 23.54 0.68 9.78
C ALA A 142 22.77 1.47 8.68
N GLU A 143 22.47 2.74 8.94
CA GLU A 143 21.83 3.65 7.96
C GLU A 143 22.71 3.83 6.71
N ILE A 144 24.02 4.03 6.87
CA ILE A 144 24.99 4.13 5.76
C ILE A 144 25.05 2.83 4.94
N SER A 145 25.01 1.66 5.60
CA SER A 145 24.99 0.35 4.93
C SER A 145 23.73 0.18 4.07
N SER A 146 22.56 0.53 4.62
CA SER A 146 21.27 0.52 3.91
C SER A 146 21.24 1.50 2.73
N ALA A 147 21.73 2.73 2.95
CA ALA A 147 21.85 3.75 1.91
C ALA A 147 22.77 3.27 0.77
N LYS A 148 23.92 2.67 1.09
CA LYS A 148 24.83 2.10 0.10
C LYS A 148 24.16 1.00 -0.73
N SER A 149 23.47 0.04 -0.09
CA SER A 149 22.74 -1.01 -0.81
C SER A 149 21.67 -0.44 -1.74
N THR A 150 21.02 0.66 -1.35
CA THR A 150 20.02 1.37 -2.18
C THR A 150 20.67 2.07 -3.38
N VAL A 151 21.85 2.68 -3.18
CA VAL A 151 22.65 3.31 -4.25
C VAL A 151 23.17 2.26 -5.24
N ASP A 152 23.69 1.14 -4.76
CA ASP A 152 24.19 0.05 -5.61
C ASP A 152 23.05 -0.56 -6.46
N ALA A 153 21.86 -0.77 -5.87
CA ALA A 153 20.67 -1.21 -6.61
C ALA A 153 20.19 -0.17 -7.65
N SER A 154 20.18 1.12 -7.29
CA SER A 154 19.80 2.22 -8.19
C SER A 154 20.79 2.36 -9.35
N SER A 155 22.09 2.19 -9.08
CA SER A 155 23.15 2.17 -10.10
C SER A 155 22.94 1.07 -11.13
N GLY A 156 22.61 -0.15 -10.68
CA GLY A 156 22.26 -1.27 -11.56
C GLY A 156 21.05 -0.97 -12.44
N ALA A 157 19.96 -0.48 -11.85
CA ALA A 157 18.74 -0.11 -12.58
C ALA A 157 18.98 1.00 -13.62
N ILE A 158 19.81 2.01 -13.29
CA ILE A 158 20.19 3.08 -14.23
C ILE A 158 21.01 2.52 -15.40
N ALA A 159 21.93 1.57 -15.15
CA ALA A 159 22.71 0.94 -16.21
C ALA A 159 21.83 0.12 -17.18
N GLU A 160 20.84 -0.62 -16.66
CA GLU A 160 19.86 -1.34 -17.48
C GLU A 160 18.92 -0.42 -18.25
N ALA A 161 18.44 0.66 -17.63
CA ALA A 161 17.64 1.69 -18.29
C ALA A 161 18.41 2.38 -19.42
N LEU A 162 19.70 2.68 -19.22
CA LEU A 162 20.58 3.26 -20.23
C LEU A 162 20.79 2.31 -21.42
N LYS A 163 21.04 1.02 -21.16
CA LYS A 163 21.15 -0.02 -22.20
C LYS A 163 19.84 -0.13 -23.00
N THR A 164 18.69 -0.10 -22.32
CA THR A 164 17.36 -0.17 -22.95
C THR A 164 17.06 1.06 -23.80
N SER A 165 17.39 2.26 -23.29
CA SER A 165 17.26 3.52 -24.03
C SER A 165 18.15 3.55 -25.29
N GLN A 166 19.40 3.09 -25.19
CA GLN A 166 20.28 2.95 -26.35
C GLN A 166 19.74 1.98 -27.41
N GLN A 167 19.11 0.87 -26.98
CA GLN A 167 18.48 -0.06 -27.92
C GLN A 167 17.24 0.54 -28.58
N ALA A 168 16.34 1.15 -27.81
CA ALA A 168 15.16 1.85 -28.33
C ALA A 168 15.51 2.98 -29.32
N SER A 169 16.61 3.70 -29.08
CA SER A 169 17.16 4.70 -30.00
C SER A 169 17.61 4.09 -31.34
N LYS A 170 18.32 2.95 -31.31
CA LYS A 170 18.70 2.20 -32.53
C LYS A 170 17.48 1.70 -33.29
N ASP A 171 16.49 1.14 -32.58
CA ASP A 171 15.29 0.57 -33.19
C ASP A 171 14.41 1.66 -33.82
N THR A 172 14.31 2.81 -33.16
CA THR A 172 13.59 4.00 -33.69
C THR A 172 14.29 4.55 -34.93
N LYS A 173 15.63 4.62 -34.93
CA LYS A 173 16.40 5.01 -36.12
C LYS A 173 16.18 4.03 -37.29
N ALA A 174 16.26 2.73 -37.02
CA ALA A 174 16.01 1.69 -38.03
C ALA A 174 14.55 1.72 -38.56
N LEU A 175 13.59 2.15 -37.75
CA LEU A 175 12.20 2.36 -38.17
C LEU A 175 12.06 3.61 -39.07
N ALA A 176 12.72 4.71 -38.73
CA ALA A 176 12.76 5.92 -39.56
C ALA A 176 13.45 5.67 -40.93
N ASP A 177 14.53 4.90 -40.94
CA ASP A 177 15.23 4.47 -42.16
C ASP A 177 14.36 3.53 -43.03
N LYS A 178 13.40 2.81 -42.45
CA LYS A 178 12.38 2.03 -43.18
C LYS A 178 11.25 2.91 -43.69
N ALA A 179 10.74 3.83 -42.86
CA ALA A 179 9.65 4.73 -43.22
C ALA A 179 10.01 5.59 -44.44
N SER A 180 11.19 6.23 -44.43
CA SER A 180 11.69 7.05 -45.54
C SER A 180 11.86 6.26 -46.86
N LYS A 181 12.29 5.00 -46.79
CA LYS A 181 12.32 4.11 -47.97
C LYS A 181 10.92 3.79 -48.49
N LEU A 182 9.98 3.52 -47.58
CA LEU A 182 8.62 3.14 -47.92
C LEU A 182 7.83 4.32 -48.49
N GLU A 183 8.08 5.55 -48.02
CA GLU A 183 7.60 6.79 -48.64
C GLU A 183 8.12 6.96 -50.08
N ALA A 184 9.41 6.73 -50.31
CA ALA A 184 10.00 6.78 -51.66
C ALA A 184 9.41 5.71 -52.59
N GLU A 185 9.17 4.49 -52.09
CA GLU A 185 8.48 3.44 -52.84
C GLU A 185 7.04 3.83 -53.18
N ILE A 186 6.27 4.37 -52.22
CA ILE A 186 4.89 4.85 -52.44
C ILE A 186 4.84 5.92 -53.54
N LEU A 187 5.73 6.91 -53.49
CA LEU A 187 5.82 7.94 -54.54
C LEU A 187 6.11 7.32 -55.92
N SER A 188 6.97 6.30 -55.98
CA SER A 188 7.24 5.57 -57.23
C SER A 188 6.02 4.78 -57.74
N TYR A 189 5.23 4.18 -56.84
CA TYR A 189 3.99 3.49 -57.18
C TYR A 189 2.91 4.46 -57.65
N GLU A 190 2.78 5.63 -57.04
CA GLU A 190 1.83 6.66 -57.44
C GLU A 190 2.13 7.17 -58.86
N GLN A 191 3.41 7.42 -59.16
CA GLN A 191 3.86 7.79 -60.52
C GLN A 191 3.57 6.70 -61.55
N ARG A 192 3.86 5.42 -61.21
CA ARG A 192 3.55 4.27 -62.08
C ARG A 192 2.05 4.13 -62.33
N LEU A 193 1.22 4.31 -61.30
CA LEU A 193 -0.23 4.21 -61.40
C LEU A 193 -0.81 5.34 -62.28
N LYS A 194 -0.35 6.58 -62.08
CA LYS A 194 -0.71 7.71 -62.96
C LYS A 194 -0.38 7.43 -64.42
N LYS A 195 0.84 6.95 -64.70
CA LYS A 195 1.27 6.58 -66.05
C LYS A 195 0.42 5.46 -66.66
N LEU A 196 0.12 4.41 -65.89
CA LEU A 196 -0.70 3.28 -66.35
C LEU A 196 -2.14 3.69 -66.68
N ILE A 197 -2.73 4.61 -65.91
CA ILE A 197 -4.06 5.17 -66.19
C ILE A 197 -4.03 5.97 -67.51
N GLU A 198 -3.02 6.81 -67.71
CA GLU A 198 -2.87 7.61 -68.92
C GLU A 198 -2.62 6.74 -70.17
N GLU A 199 -1.78 5.72 -70.07
CA GLU A 199 -1.59 4.70 -71.13
C GLU A 199 -2.89 3.95 -71.44
N SER A 200 -3.68 3.60 -70.42
CA SER A 200 -4.96 2.89 -70.59
C SER A 200 -6.02 3.74 -71.28
N ASP A 201 -6.13 5.03 -70.92
CA ASP A 201 -7.08 5.96 -71.56
C ASP A 201 -6.71 6.27 -73.02
N GLN A 202 -5.41 6.39 -73.33
CA GLN A 202 -4.93 6.50 -74.72
C GLN A 202 -5.25 5.24 -75.54
N GLN A 203 -5.04 4.05 -74.97
CA GLN A 203 -5.40 2.79 -75.62
C GLN A 203 -6.92 2.67 -75.83
N LEU A 204 -7.74 3.02 -74.84
CA LEU A 204 -9.20 2.98 -74.94
C LEU A 204 -9.71 3.90 -76.05
N LYS A 205 -9.22 5.15 -76.11
CA LYS A 205 -9.54 6.09 -77.20
C LYS A 205 -9.16 5.55 -78.57
N THR A 206 -8.00 4.89 -78.67
CA THR A 206 -7.53 4.26 -79.91
C THR A 206 -8.43 3.08 -80.32
N ILE A 207 -8.82 2.22 -79.38
CA ILE A 207 -9.73 1.08 -79.63
C ILE A 207 -11.11 1.55 -80.09
N VAL A 208 -11.68 2.56 -79.41
CA VAL A 208 -13.00 3.12 -79.75
C VAL A 208 -12.98 3.85 -81.10
N GLY A 209 -11.90 4.58 -81.41
CA GLY A 209 -11.75 5.28 -82.68
C GLY A 209 -11.54 4.38 -83.90
N LEU A 210 -11.01 3.17 -83.71
CA LEU A 210 -10.67 2.25 -84.81
C LEU A 210 -11.81 1.31 -85.23
N LEU A 211 -12.81 1.03 -84.39
CA LEU A 211 -13.85 0.04 -84.70
C LEU A 211 -15.28 0.50 -84.32
N PRO A 212 -16.24 0.62 -85.26
CA PRO A 212 -17.66 0.53 -84.93
C PRO A 212 -17.98 -0.79 -84.18
N GLY A 213 -17.33 -1.90 -84.55
CA GLY A 213 -17.43 -3.18 -83.85
C GLY A 213 -16.91 -3.21 -82.40
N ALA A 214 -16.12 -2.22 -81.95
CA ALA A 214 -15.69 -2.13 -80.55
C ALA A 214 -16.85 -1.64 -79.66
N THR A 215 -17.77 -0.84 -80.20
CA THR A 215 -18.99 -0.43 -79.48
C THR A 215 -19.94 -1.61 -79.29
N SER A 216 -20.11 -2.45 -80.32
CA SER A 216 -20.95 -3.65 -80.25
C SER A 216 -20.32 -4.73 -79.35
N ALA A 217 -18.99 -4.89 -79.38
CA ALA A 217 -18.26 -5.74 -78.45
C ALA A 217 -18.33 -5.23 -76.99
N GLY A 218 -18.24 -3.91 -76.77
CA GLY A 218 -18.39 -3.29 -75.45
C GLY A 218 -19.79 -3.49 -74.86
N LEU A 219 -20.85 -3.31 -75.67
CA LEU A 219 -22.23 -3.61 -75.29
C LEU A 219 -22.44 -5.10 -75.03
N ALA A 220 -21.89 -5.99 -75.87
CA ALA A 220 -21.92 -7.44 -75.63
C ALA A 220 -21.26 -7.81 -74.30
N HIS A 221 -20.06 -7.28 -74.03
CA HIS A 221 -19.36 -7.50 -72.76
C HIS A 221 -20.17 -7.01 -71.55
N ALA A 222 -20.78 -5.82 -71.64
CA ALA A 222 -21.64 -5.29 -70.60
C ALA A 222 -22.88 -6.18 -70.34
N PHE A 223 -23.53 -6.69 -71.39
CA PHE A 223 -24.64 -7.64 -71.25
C PHE A 223 -24.19 -9.00 -70.70
N ASN A 224 -23.03 -9.53 -71.11
CA ASN A 224 -22.49 -10.78 -70.56
C ASN A 224 -22.14 -10.65 -69.08
N SER A 225 -21.46 -9.58 -68.68
CA SER A 225 -21.16 -9.27 -67.28
C SER A 225 -22.45 -9.16 -66.44
N ARG A 226 -23.50 -8.58 -67.02
CA ARG A 226 -24.82 -8.51 -66.38
C ARG A 226 -25.49 -9.89 -66.27
N ALA A 227 -25.37 -10.77 -67.28
CA ALA A 227 -25.85 -12.15 -67.22
C ALA A 227 -25.12 -12.96 -66.14
N GLU A 228 -23.79 -12.86 -66.07
CA GLU A 228 -22.97 -13.56 -65.08
C GLU A 228 -23.28 -13.16 -63.64
N THR A 229 -23.70 -11.91 -63.43
CA THR A 229 -24.18 -11.43 -62.12
C THR A 229 -25.38 -12.27 -61.60
N PHE A 230 -26.20 -12.85 -62.47
CA PHE A 230 -27.38 -13.67 -62.08
C PHE A 230 -27.05 -15.14 -61.77
N LYS A 231 -25.93 -15.68 -62.27
CA LYS A 231 -25.47 -17.06 -61.97
C LYS A 231 -25.30 -17.31 -60.46
N MET A 232 -24.80 -16.31 -59.73
CA MET A 232 -24.55 -16.42 -58.29
C MET A 232 -25.85 -16.43 -57.45
N PRO A 233 -26.82 -15.50 -57.62
CA PRO A 233 -28.16 -15.60 -57.06
C PRO A 233 -28.88 -16.91 -57.42
N GLN A 234 -28.84 -17.34 -58.68
CA GLN A 234 -29.47 -18.59 -59.12
C GLN A 234 -28.92 -19.79 -58.34
N ARG A 235 -27.59 -19.93 -58.28
CA ARG A 235 -26.94 -21.03 -57.54
C ARG A 235 -27.27 -20.98 -56.05
N ARG A 236 -27.35 -19.79 -55.43
CA ARG A 236 -27.77 -19.64 -54.02
C ARG A 236 -29.21 -20.11 -53.80
N TRP A 237 -30.16 -19.65 -54.62
CA TRP A 237 -31.56 -20.06 -54.51
C TRP A 237 -31.75 -21.55 -54.79
N GLN A 238 -30.99 -22.13 -55.71
CA GLN A 238 -31.00 -23.57 -55.96
C GLN A 238 -30.48 -24.38 -54.76
N TRP A 239 -29.43 -23.92 -54.08
CA TRP A 239 -28.99 -24.53 -52.81
C TRP A 239 -30.01 -24.37 -51.69
N VAL A 240 -30.70 -23.22 -51.59
CA VAL A 240 -31.80 -23.01 -50.62
C VAL A 240 -32.97 -23.96 -50.90
N PHE A 241 -33.34 -24.16 -52.17
CA PHE A 241 -34.37 -25.11 -52.58
C PHE A 241 -34.02 -26.55 -52.20
N ILE A 242 -32.79 -26.98 -52.52
CA ILE A 242 -32.29 -28.32 -52.17
C ILE A 242 -32.26 -28.49 -50.65
N GLY A 243 -31.76 -27.49 -49.92
CA GLY A 243 -31.71 -27.49 -48.45
C GLY A 243 -33.10 -27.53 -47.79
N SER A 244 -34.07 -26.79 -48.31
CA SER A 244 -35.45 -26.80 -47.78
C SER A 244 -36.15 -28.14 -48.06
N LEU A 245 -35.89 -28.77 -49.20
CA LEU A 245 -36.38 -30.11 -49.52
C LEU A 245 -35.76 -31.18 -48.59
N PHE A 246 -34.45 -31.15 -48.37
CA PHE A 246 -33.79 -32.04 -47.39
C PHE A 246 -34.30 -31.80 -45.97
N ALA A 247 -34.52 -30.55 -45.56
CA ALA A 247 -35.09 -30.23 -44.25
C ALA A 247 -36.52 -30.77 -44.09
N LEU A 248 -37.34 -30.70 -45.14
CA LEU A 248 -38.70 -31.26 -45.15
C LEU A 248 -38.67 -32.80 -45.05
N ILE A 249 -37.77 -33.46 -45.78
CA ILE A 249 -37.56 -34.92 -45.69
C ILE A 249 -37.07 -35.31 -44.28
N ALA A 250 -36.10 -34.59 -43.71
CA ALA A 250 -35.60 -34.84 -42.36
C ALA A 250 -36.68 -34.62 -41.28
N LEU A 251 -37.55 -33.62 -41.45
CA LEU A 251 -38.72 -33.41 -40.57
C LEU A 251 -39.70 -34.59 -40.65
N GLY A 252 -39.94 -35.14 -41.85
CA GLY A 252 -40.71 -36.36 -42.03
C GLY A 252 -40.07 -37.60 -41.38
N LEU A 253 -38.78 -37.82 -41.64
CA LEU A 253 -38.02 -38.96 -41.09
C LEU A 253 -37.90 -38.91 -39.56
N THR A 254 -37.71 -37.73 -38.95
CA THR A 254 -37.70 -37.59 -37.49
C THR A 254 -39.08 -37.82 -36.87
N GLY A 255 -40.17 -37.45 -37.57
CA GLY A 255 -41.53 -37.84 -37.18
C GLY A 255 -41.74 -39.36 -37.20
N LEU A 256 -41.32 -40.01 -38.29
CA LEU A 256 -41.42 -41.47 -38.45
C LEU A 256 -40.54 -42.22 -37.44
N TRP A 257 -39.29 -41.77 -37.22
CA TRP A 257 -38.40 -42.34 -36.21
C TRP A 257 -38.98 -42.24 -34.79
N HIS A 258 -39.57 -41.09 -34.44
CA HIS A 258 -40.24 -40.93 -33.15
C HIS A 258 -41.44 -41.88 -33.01
N ALA A 259 -42.21 -42.09 -34.08
CA ALA A 259 -43.32 -43.06 -34.07
C ALA A 259 -42.84 -44.52 -33.93
N LEU A 260 -41.72 -44.90 -34.55
CA LEU A 260 -41.15 -46.25 -34.46
C LEU A 260 -40.41 -46.53 -33.14
N THR A 261 -39.80 -45.51 -32.52
CA THR A 261 -38.98 -45.68 -31.28
C THR A 261 -39.81 -45.57 -30.01
N SER A 262 -41.02 -45.00 -30.09
CA SER A 262 -41.92 -44.92 -28.94
C SER A 262 -42.47 -46.32 -28.62
N GLN A 263 -42.15 -46.86 -27.44
CA GLN A 263 -42.68 -48.16 -26.98
C GLN A 263 -44.13 -48.08 -26.47
N THR A 264 -44.80 -46.95 -26.67
CA THR A 264 -46.23 -46.75 -26.40
C THR A 264 -47.04 -47.01 -27.66
N VAL A 265 -48.21 -47.66 -27.51
CA VAL A 265 -49.20 -47.69 -28.60
C VAL A 265 -49.72 -46.27 -28.82
N LEU A 266 -49.26 -45.61 -29.89
CA LEU A 266 -49.69 -44.26 -30.25
C LEU A 266 -51.21 -44.23 -30.41
N SER A 267 -51.87 -43.49 -29.53
CA SER A 267 -53.30 -43.18 -29.71
C SER A 267 -53.48 -42.19 -30.86
N TYR A 268 -54.64 -42.22 -31.54
CA TYR A 268 -54.96 -41.29 -32.62
C TYR A 268 -54.80 -39.82 -32.20
N ASP A 269 -55.15 -39.47 -30.95
CA ASP A 269 -55.00 -38.12 -30.41
C ASP A 269 -53.53 -37.68 -30.30
N GLU A 270 -52.63 -38.59 -29.91
CA GLU A 270 -51.19 -38.29 -29.80
C GLU A 270 -50.58 -38.06 -31.17
N LEU A 271 -50.96 -38.88 -32.17
CA LEU A 271 -50.54 -38.70 -33.55
C LEU A 271 -51.03 -37.36 -34.11
N VAL A 272 -52.31 -37.02 -33.96
CA VAL A 272 -52.87 -35.73 -34.42
C VAL A 272 -52.13 -34.56 -33.76
N ARG A 273 -51.89 -34.61 -32.44
CA ARG A 273 -51.16 -33.56 -31.71
C ARG A 273 -49.70 -33.42 -32.19
N LEU A 274 -49.04 -34.53 -32.50
CA LEU A 274 -47.65 -34.58 -33.00
C LEU A 274 -47.50 -33.98 -34.41
N TRP A 275 -48.52 -34.17 -35.26
CA TRP A 275 -48.61 -33.57 -36.60
C TRP A 275 -48.98 -32.08 -36.53
N LEU A 276 -49.97 -31.70 -35.71
CA LEU A 276 -50.38 -30.29 -35.54
C LEU A 276 -49.22 -29.41 -35.04
N ALA A 277 -48.40 -29.92 -34.12
CA ALA A 277 -47.22 -29.21 -33.62
C ALA A 277 -46.13 -28.99 -34.69
N ARG A 278 -46.02 -29.87 -35.69
CA ARG A 278 -45.04 -29.77 -36.78
C ARG A 278 -45.57 -29.04 -38.02
N PHE A 279 -46.89 -28.94 -38.18
CA PHE A 279 -47.52 -28.33 -39.34
C PHE A 279 -47.03 -26.89 -39.65
N PRO A 280 -46.85 -25.97 -38.67
CA PRO A 280 -46.32 -24.63 -38.96
C PRO A 280 -44.91 -24.64 -39.54
N VAL A 281 -44.05 -25.56 -39.07
CA VAL A 281 -42.67 -25.71 -39.55
C VAL A 281 -42.66 -26.34 -40.95
N ALA A 282 -43.47 -27.37 -41.18
CA ALA A 282 -43.62 -27.98 -42.50
C ALA A 282 -44.18 -26.99 -43.54
N ALA A 283 -45.18 -26.17 -43.15
CA ALA A 283 -45.74 -25.12 -44.00
C ALA A 283 -44.71 -24.02 -44.34
N ALA A 284 -43.90 -23.60 -43.37
CA ALA A 284 -42.81 -22.65 -43.61
C ALA A 284 -41.72 -23.21 -44.56
N LEU A 285 -41.35 -24.49 -44.41
CA LEU A 285 -40.41 -25.16 -45.31
C LEU A 285 -40.99 -25.37 -46.72
N LEU A 286 -42.26 -25.73 -46.84
CA LEU A 286 -42.97 -25.82 -48.13
C LEU A 286 -43.03 -24.47 -48.83
N TRP A 287 -43.38 -23.39 -48.12
CA TRP A 287 -43.34 -22.03 -48.64
C TRP A 287 -41.92 -21.65 -49.12
N LEU A 288 -40.89 -21.92 -48.32
CA LEU A 288 -39.49 -21.65 -48.68
C LEU A 288 -39.07 -22.43 -49.94
N THR A 289 -39.50 -23.68 -50.06
CA THR A 289 -39.25 -24.52 -51.24
C THR A 289 -39.93 -23.94 -52.49
N LEU A 290 -41.21 -23.58 -52.41
CA LEU A 290 -41.93 -22.97 -53.53
C LEU A 290 -41.34 -21.60 -53.94
N HIS A 291 -40.99 -20.76 -52.96
CA HIS A 291 -40.43 -19.44 -53.19
C HIS A 291 -39.03 -19.51 -53.82
N SER A 292 -38.12 -20.31 -53.25
CA SER A 292 -36.76 -20.48 -53.78
C SER A 292 -36.73 -21.11 -55.17
N GLY A 293 -37.64 -22.06 -55.45
CA GLY A 293 -37.85 -22.60 -56.79
C GLY A 293 -38.20 -21.51 -57.79
N ARG A 294 -39.18 -20.64 -57.46
CA ARG A 294 -39.60 -19.53 -58.33
C ARG A 294 -38.48 -18.51 -58.59
N GLU A 295 -37.77 -18.07 -57.54
CA GLU A 295 -36.70 -17.09 -57.68
C GLU A 295 -35.50 -17.66 -58.46
N SER A 296 -35.20 -18.97 -58.34
CA SER A 296 -34.18 -19.63 -59.17
C SER A 296 -34.55 -19.68 -60.66
N ALA A 297 -35.83 -19.91 -60.97
CA ALA A 297 -36.34 -19.91 -62.35
C ALA A 297 -36.36 -18.49 -62.96
N LEU A 298 -36.71 -17.47 -62.17
CA LEU A 298 -36.65 -16.07 -62.59
C LEU A 298 -35.21 -15.63 -62.86
N ALA A 299 -34.26 -15.97 -61.98
CA ALA A 299 -32.84 -15.67 -62.18
C ALA A 299 -32.30 -16.30 -63.48
N LYS A 300 -32.66 -17.56 -63.76
CA LYS A 300 -32.28 -18.25 -65.00
C LYS A 300 -32.86 -17.58 -66.25
N ARG A 301 -34.14 -17.16 -66.23
CA ARG A 301 -34.76 -16.44 -67.35
C ARG A 301 -34.07 -15.10 -67.62
N LEU A 302 -33.60 -14.41 -66.58
CA LEU A 302 -32.82 -13.17 -66.73
C LEU A 302 -31.41 -13.44 -67.28
N GLU A 303 -30.74 -14.50 -66.82
CA GLU A 303 -29.44 -14.92 -67.40
C GLU A 303 -29.58 -15.22 -68.89
N GLU A 304 -30.61 -15.97 -69.30
CA GLU A 304 -30.86 -16.31 -70.70
C GLU A 304 -31.18 -15.07 -71.57
N ASP A 305 -31.98 -14.11 -71.07
CA ASP A 305 -32.29 -12.87 -71.79
C ASP A 305 -31.09 -11.93 -71.94
N TYR A 306 -30.24 -11.79 -70.90
CA TYR A 306 -29.02 -10.99 -70.99
C TYR A 306 -27.91 -11.68 -71.80
N GLY A 307 -27.77 -13.00 -71.69
CA GLY A 307 -26.86 -13.79 -72.53
C GLY A 307 -27.24 -13.71 -74.00
N TYR A 308 -28.54 -13.75 -74.31
CA TYR A 308 -29.07 -13.51 -75.64
C TYR A 308 -28.79 -12.07 -76.14
N LYS A 309 -29.00 -11.05 -75.31
CA LYS A 309 -28.66 -9.65 -75.64
C LYS A 309 -27.17 -9.45 -75.88
N SER A 310 -26.31 -10.17 -75.16
CA SER A 310 -24.86 -10.23 -75.44
C SER A 310 -24.59 -10.85 -76.80
N ALA A 311 -25.16 -12.02 -77.10
CA ALA A 311 -24.96 -12.73 -78.35
C ALA A 311 -25.35 -11.87 -79.56
N ILE A 312 -26.57 -11.30 -79.59
CA ILE A 312 -27.01 -10.45 -80.71
C ILE A 312 -26.15 -9.19 -80.86
N SER A 313 -25.71 -8.57 -79.75
CA SER A 313 -24.81 -7.41 -79.79
C SER A 313 -23.43 -7.79 -80.37
N SER A 314 -22.92 -8.98 -80.04
CA SER A 314 -21.63 -9.46 -80.57
C SER A 314 -21.68 -9.75 -82.08
N SER A 315 -22.80 -10.29 -82.58
CA SER A 315 -22.98 -10.63 -84.00
C SER A 315 -23.43 -9.44 -84.85
N PHE A 316 -23.88 -8.33 -84.25
CA PHE A 316 -24.43 -7.17 -84.95
C PHE A 316 -23.49 -6.59 -86.01
N GLU A 317 -22.19 -6.48 -85.72
CA GLU A 317 -21.22 -5.94 -86.68
C GLU A 317 -21.00 -6.88 -87.88
N GLY A 318 -21.02 -8.20 -87.65
CA GLY A 318 -20.97 -9.19 -88.73
C GLY A 318 -22.20 -9.14 -89.63
N PHE A 319 -23.39 -8.97 -89.06
CA PHE A 319 -24.62 -8.75 -89.85
C PHE A 319 -24.59 -7.41 -90.59
N ARG A 320 -24.06 -6.34 -89.98
CA ARG A 320 -23.90 -5.03 -90.62
C ARG A 320 -22.97 -5.11 -91.83
N GLN A 321 -21.87 -5.86 -91.71
CA GLN A 321 -20.94 -6.11 -92.81
C GLN A 321 -21.60 -6.92 -93.94
N GLN A 322 -22.24 -8.05 -93.61
CA GLN A 322 -22.94 -8.88 -94.61
C GLN A 322 -24.07 -8.12 -95.32
N MET A 323 -24.82 -7.29 -94.62
CA MET A 323 -25.87 -6.44 -95.21
C MET A 323 -25.29 -5.36 -96.13
N LYS A 324 -24.09 -4.83 -95.83
CA LYS A 324 -23.38 -3.89 -96.73
C LYS A 324 -22.92 -4.60 -98.00
N GLU A 325 -22.29 -5.77 -97.87
CA GLU A 325 -21.81 -6.58 -99.00
C GLU A 325 -22.99 -7.04 -99.89
N VAL A 326 -24.10 -7.50 -99.30
CA VAL A 326 -25.32 -7.89 -100.04
C VAL A 326 -26.01 -6.69 -100.70
N GLY A 327 -26.02 -5.52 -100.04
CA GLY A 327 -26.59 -4.28 -100.60
C GLY A 327 -25.78 -3.70 -101.76
N GLU A 328 -24.46 -3.92 -101.79
CA GLU A 328 -23.60 -3.58 -102.93
C GLU A 328 -23.74 -4.57 -104.10
N LEU A 329 -24.09 -5.84 -103.81
CA LEU A 329 -24.21 -6.91 -104.81
C LEU A 329 -25.63 -7.11 -105.39
N ALA A 330 -26.68 -6.68 -104.68
CA ALA A 330 -28.06 -6.94 -105.09
C ALA A 330 -28.99 -5.74 -104.80
N GLY A 331 -29.64 -5.23 -105.85
CA GLY A 331 -30.51 -4.06 -105.77
C GLY A 331 -31.71 -4.19 -104.84
N GLU A 332 -32.31 -3.05 -104.48
CA GLU A 332 -33.44 -2.93 -103.56
C GLU A 332 -34.57 -3.91 -103.91
N GLY A 333 -34.84 -4.85 -103.00
CA GLY A 333 -35.86 -5.90 -103.17
C GLY A 333 -35.34 -7.32 -103.44
N SER A 334 -34.01 -7.53 -103.49
CA SER A 334 -33.43 -8.87 -103.65
C SER A 334 -33.95 -9.91 -102.63
N PRO A 335 -34.29 -11.14 -103.07
CA PRO A 335 -34.65 -12.24 -102.15
C PRO A 335 -33.58 -12.53 -101.09
N LEU A 336 -32.31 -12.28 -101.39
CA LEU A 336 -31.20 -12.45 -100.45
C LEU A 336 -31.22 -11.39 -99.34
N ALA A 337 -31.47 -10.12 -99.68
CA ALA A 337 -31.61 -9.05 -98.70
C ALA A 337 -32.82 -9.30 -97.79
N LYS A 338 -33.94 -9.76 -98.37
CA LYS A 338 -35.11 -10.19 -97.59
C LYS A 338 -34.81 -11.40 -96.70
N LEU A 339 -34.09 -12.41 -97.20
CA LEU A 339 -33.68 -13.56 -96.39
C LEU A 339 -32.74 -13.13 -95.24
N CYS A 340 -31.78 -12.23 -95.49
CA CYS A 340 -30.92 -11.67 -94.44
C CYS A 340 -31.72 -10.86 -93.40
N GLN A 341 -32.73 -10.10 -93.83
CA GLN A 341 -33.62 -9.37 -92.93
C GLN A 341 -34.55 -10.29 -92.14
N ASP A 342 -35.15 -11.30 -92.76
CA ASP A 342 -36.04 -12.28 -92.12
C ASP A 342 -35.26 -13.22 -91.18
N THR A 343 -34.03 -13.61 -91.53
CA THR A 343 -33.14 -14.37 -90.64
C THR A 343 -32.61 -13.51 -89.50
N LEU A 344 -32.21 -12.26 -89.75
CA LEU A 344 -31.84 -11.31 -88.69
C LEU A 344 -33.03 -11.06 -87.75
N ALA A 345 -34.25 -10.89 -88.27
CA ALA A 345 -35.46 -10.76 -87.46
C ALA A 345 -35.76 -12.04 -86.67
N THR A 346 -35.53 -13.23 -87.26
CA THR A 346 -35.70 -14.52 -86.58
C THR A 346 -34.65 -14.71 -85.46
N VAL A 347 -33.39 -14.35 -85.70
CA VAL A 347 -32.30 -14.41 -84.72
C VAL A 347 -32.43 -13.29 -83.67
N SER A 348 -33.03 -12.15 -84.02
CA SER A 348 -33.35 -11.01 -83.13
C SER A 348 -34.69 -11.14 -82.40
N ASN A 349 -35.41 -12.25 -82.57
CA ASN A 349 -36.57 -12.58 -81.73
C ASN A 349 -36.11 -13.16 -80.39
N PRO A 350 -36.50 -12.59 -79.23
CA PRO A 350 -36.11 -13.12 -77.93
C PRO A 350 -36.55 -14.58 -77.73
N PRO A 351 -35.67 -15.48 -77.25
CA PRO A 351 -36.03 -16.87 -76.94
C PRO A 351 -37.13 -16.98 -75.87
N GLY A 352 -37.31 -15.91 -75.09
CA GLY A 352 -38.28 -15.82 -73.99
C GLY A 352 -39.76 -15.91 -74.39
N ARG A 353 -40.13 -15.75 -75.68
CA ARG A 353 -41.52 -15.69 -76.14
C ARG A 353 -42.36 -16.94 -75.84
N ILE A 354 -41.72 -18.10 -75.70
CA ILE A 354 -42.39 -19.37 -75.34
C ILE A 354 -42.88 -19.34 -73.87
N TYR A 355 -42.19 -18.60 -73.01
CA TYR A 355 -42.52 -18.48 -71.59
C TYR A 355 -43.59 -17.42 -71.28
N ASP A 356 -43.89 -16.48 -72.18
CA ASP A 356 -44.94 -15.47 -71.94
C ASP A 356 -46.37 -16.04 -71.96
N ARG A 357 -46.57 -17.23 -72.54
CA ARG A 357 -47.81 -17.99 -72.36
C ARG A 357 -47.96 -18.58 -70.95
N HIS A 358 -46.85 -18.77 -70.23
CA HIS A 358 -46.80 -19.36 -68.89
C HIS A 358 -46.43 -18.28 -67.88
N LYS A 359 -47.40 -17.40 -67.57
CA LYS A 359 -47.24 -16.42 -66.50
C LYS A 359 -46.87 -17.12 -65.20
N LEU A 360 -45.73 -16.77 -64.61
CA LEU A 360 -45.31 -17.19 -63.27
C LEU A 360 -46.12 -16.49 -62.15
N THR A 361 -47.40 -16.20 -62.42
CA THR A 361 -48.41 -15.66 -61.49
C THR A 361 -48.98 -16.81 -60.64
N ILE A 362 -48.11 -17.65 -60.11
CA ILE A 362 -48.44 -18.66 -59.12
C ILE A 362 -48.13 -18.01 -57.77
N SER A 363 -49.09 -17.27 -57.20
CA SER A 363 -48.97 -16.89 -55.79
C SER A 363 -49.29 -18.14 -54.96
N PRO A 364 -48.52 -18.47 -53.90
CA PRO A 364 -48.83 -19.68 -53.13
C PRO A 364 -50.21 -19.59 -52.46
N SER A 365 -50.73 -18.38 -52.21
CA SER A 365 -52.11 -18.15 -51.78
C SER A 365 -53.17 -18.59 -52.81
N GLN A 366 -52.90 -18.48 -54.11
CA GLN A 366 -53.82 -18.95 -55.15
C GLN A 366 -53.85 -20.48 -55.19
N GLU A 367 -52.69 -21.15 -55.19
CA GLU A 367 -52.64 -22.62 -55.15
C GLU A 367 -53.19 -23.19 -53.83
N ILE A 368 -52.90 -22.55 -52.68
CA ILE A 368 -53.53 -22.95 -51.41
C ILE A 368 -55.06 -22.75 -51.50
N SER A 369 -55.55 -21.67 -52.12
CA SER A 369 -57.00 -21.47 -52.26
C SER A 369 -57.67 -22.49 -53.20
N THR A 370 -57.02 -22.91 -54.30
CA THR A 370 -57.57 -23.92 -55.22
C THR A 370 -57.52 -25.32 -54.60
N ILE A 371 -56.42 -25.68 -53.92
CA ILE A 371 -56.28 -26.95 -53.21
C ILE A 371 -57.26 -27.03 -52.03
N VAL A 372 -57.38 -25.97 -51.22
CA VAL A 372 -58.36 -25.92 -50.11
C VAL A 372 -59.79 -25.97 -50.66
N ALA A 373 -60.11 -25.24 -51.73
CA ALA A 373 -61.43 -25.31 -52.36
C ALA A 373 -61.75 -26.71 -52.90
N ALA A 374 -60.77 -27.40 -53.51
CA ALA A 374 -60.91 -28.77 -53.96
C ALA A 374 -61.16 -29.74 -52.79
N VAL A 375 -60.36 -29.66 -51.72
CA VAL A 375 -60.53 -30.51 -50.52
C VAL A 375 -61.87 -30.27 -49.84
N VAL A 376 -62.29 -29.01 -49.68
CA VAL A 376 -63.60 -28.65 -49.11
C VAL A 376 -64.75 -29.15 -49.99
N ALA A 377 -64.61 -29.11 -51.32
CA ALA A 377 -65.61 -29.65 -52.23
C ALA A 377 -65.74 -31.18 -52.11
N THR A 378 -64.63 -31.91 -51.92
CA THR A 378 -64.63 -33.36 -51.69
C THR A 378 -65.30 -33.72 -50.36
N ILE A 379 -64.91 -33.07 -49.27
CA ILE A 379 -65.49 -33.30 -47.93
C ILE A 379 -67.00 -33.01 -47.93
N LYS A 380 -67.43 -31.92 -48.57
CA LYS A 380 -68.86 -31.56 -48.68
C LYS A 380 -69.65 -32.55 -49.55
N LYS A 381 -68.99 -33.29 -50.44
CA LYS A 381 -69.61 -34.33 -51.27
C LYS A 381 -69.75 -35.65 -50.52
N GLU A 382 -68.84 -35.97 -49.60
CA GLU A 382 -68.93 -37.14 -48.72
C GLU A 382 -69.95 -36.92 -47.58
N SER A 383 -69.91 -35.76 -46.90
CA SER A 383 -70.89 -35.43 -45.85
C SER A 383 -72.34 -35.46 -46.34
N LYS A 384 -72.61 -35.19 -47.62
CA LYS A 384 -73.98 -35.26 -48.18
C LYS A 384 -74.41 -36.68 -48.59
N LYS A 385 -73.60 -37.70 -48.31
CA LYS A 385 -73.85 -39.10 -48.66
C LYS A 385 -74.23 -39.96 -47.45
N ASP A 386 -73.92 -39.52 -46.24
CA ASP A 386 -74.23 -40.25 -44.99
C ASP A 386 -75.52 -39.79 -44.30
N ASP A 387 -76.13 -38.69 -44.77
CA ASP A 387 -77.35 -38.05 -44.22
C ASP A 387 -78.64 -38.40 -45.02
N GLY A 388 -78.64 -39.50 -45.79
CA GLY A 388 -79.78 -39.96 -46.61
C GLY A 388 -79.72 -41.44 -46.99
#